data_AF-A0A2P8FUS3-F1
#
_entry.id   AF-A0A2P8FUS3-F1
#
_cell.length_a   1.000
_cell.length_b   1.000
_cell.length_c   1.000
_cell.angle_alpha   90.00
_cell.angle_beta   90.00
_cell.angle_gamma   90.00
#
_symmetry.space_group_name_H-M   'P 1'
#
loop_
_entity.id
_entity.type
_entity.pdbx_description
1 polymer ?
#
loop_
_entity_poly.entity_id
_entity_poly.type
_entity_poly.pdbx_seq_one_letter_code
_entity_poly.pdbx_strand_id
1 'polypeptide(L)'
;MKAIPHQHSFRFHNLGIGDIQLGKKPEQIPGMLPFPSYTGKNNFLVYPDAAHYHAFNGTARGTIEKDDPGIDLQHLFTGINDNGFINRIFLYPQEANEQLAWRLSQLYGEPFIGKGQSGVQNTWITESETEVTLFSPSDHKTVNTVISFRFFYDFPALKEYIIEGRT
;
A
#
# COMPACT_ATOMS: atom_id res chain seq x y z
N MET A 1 -4.64 19.06 27.04
CA MET A 1 -5.25 18.50 25.81
C MET A 1 -4.13 17.99 24.93
N LYS A 2 -4.03 16.67 24.71
CA LYS A 2 -3.10 16.13 23.70
C LYS A 2 -3.70 16.47 22.34
N ALA A 3 -2.93 17.13 21.46
CA ALA A 3 -3.34 17.38 20.09
C ALA A 3 -3.70 16.02 19.46
N ILE A 4 -4.93 15.91 18.94
CA ILE A 4 -5.32 14.75 18.15
C ILE A 4 -4.40 14.77 16.93
N PRO A 5 -3.61 13.72 16.66
CA PRO A 5 -2.79 13.67 15.46
C PRO A 5 -3.70 13.95 14.26
N HIS A 6 -3.32 14.90 13.41
CA HIS A 6 -4.08 15.17 12.19
C HIS A 6 -4.08 13.88 11.35
N GLN A 7 -5.23 13.21 11.30
CA GLN A 7 -5.40 12.02 10.48
C GLN A 7 -5.54 12.47 9.02
N HIS A 8 -4.62 12.01 8.18
CA HIS A 8 -4.65 12.32 6.76
C HIS A 8 -5.72 11.45 6.08
N SER A 9 -6.68 12.09 5.41
CA SER A 9 -7.67 11.41 4.58
C SER A 9 -7.20 11.45 3.12
N PHE A 10 -6.88 10.30 2.56
CA PHE A 10 -6.40 10.16 1.19
C PHE A 10 -7.41 9.37 0.36
N ARG A 11 -7.74 9.87 -0.82
CA ARG A 11 -8.66 9.18 -1.74
C ARG A 11 -7.90 8.15 -2.57
N PHE A 12 -8.44 6.95 -2.69
CA PHE A 12 -7.95 5.92 -3.61
C PHE A 12 -8.13 6.36 -5.07
N HIS A 13 -7.16 5.99 -5.90
CA HIS A 13 -7.18 6.20 -7.35
C HIS A 13 -6.40 5.09 -8.06
N ASN A 14 -6.37 5.09 -9.40
CA ASN A 14 -5.70 4.02 -10.16
C ASN A 14 -4.20 3.93 -9.87
N LEU A 15 -3.53 5.06 -9.66
CA LEU A 15 -2.07 5.12 -9.42
C LEU A 15 -1.62 5.00 -7.95
N GLY A 16 -2.50 4.76 -6.97
CA GLY A 16 -2.16 4.88 -5.53
C GLY A 16 -3.24 5.57 -4.66
N ILE A 17 -2.81 6.44 -3.74
CA ILE A 17 -3.69 7.11 -2.77
C ILE A 17 -3.29 8.57 -2.50
N GLY A 18 -4.24 9.51 -2.64
CA GLY A 18 -3.99 10.94 -2.44
C GLY A 18 -2.86 11.46 -3.33
N ASP A 19 -1.84 12.09 -2.72
CA ASP A 19 -0.62 12.54 -3.42
C ASP A 19 0.45 11.45 -3.53
N ILE A 20 0.26 10.29 -2.89
CA ILE A 20 1.17 9.15 -2.92
C ILE A 20 0.81 8.26 -4.11
N GLN A 21 1.48 8.51 -5.23
CA GLN A 21 1.17 7.88 -6.50
C GLN A 21 2.42 7.28 -7.17
N LEU A 22 2.21 6.23 -7.96
CA LEU A 22 3.23 5.70 -8.86
C LEU A 22 3.74 6.80 -9.81
N GLY A 23 5.04 6.78 -10.10
CA GLY A 23 5.72 7.76 -10.95
C GLY A 23 6.01 9.10 -10.27
N LYS A 24 5.64 9.31 -9.00
CA LYS A 24 6.02 10.49 -8.22
C LYS A 24 7.35 10.29 -7.49
N LYS A 25 8.00 11.39 -7.12
CA LYS A 25 9.17 11.37 -6.24
C LYS A 25 8.74 11.48 -4.77
N PRO A 26 9.16 10.58 -3.88
CA PRO A 26 8.70 10.58 -2.49
C PRO A 26 9.09 11.85 -1.74
N GLU A 27 10.21 12.49 -2.09
CA GLU A 27 10.70 13.71 -1.43
C GLU A 27 9.79 14.92 -1.67
N GLN A 28 8.92 14.85 -2.68
CA GLN A 28 7.93 15.89 -2.99
C GLN A 28 6.62 15.73 -2.21
N ILE A 29 6.45 14.61 -1.49
CA ILE A 29 5.21 14.28 -0.80
C ILE A 29 5.37 14.58 0.70
N PRO A 30 4.59 15.52 1.27
CA PRO A 30 4.65 15.81 2.70
C PRO A 30 4.38 14.58 3.56
N GLY A 31 5.22 14.37 4.56
CA GLY A 31 5.10 13.23 5.50
C GLY A 31 5.80 11.95 5.04
N MET A 32 6.29 11.86 3.80
CA MET A 32 7.15 10.76 3.38
C MET A 32 8.57 10.95 3.91
N LEU A 33 9.13 9.90 4.50
CA LEU A 33 10.50 9.86 4.99
C LEU A 33 11.23 8.66 4.38
N PRO A 34 12.55 8.74 4.15
CA PRO A 34 13.35 7.55 3.85
C PRO A 34 13.14 6.46 4.90
N PHE A 35 12.94 5.22 4.48
CA PHE A 35 12.65 4.09 5.36
C PHE A 35 13.69 3.88 6.48
N PRO A 36 15.00 4.12 6.27
CA PRO A 36 15.99 4.05 7.36
C PRO A 36 15.72 5.03 8.51
N SER A 37 14.94 6.10 8.28
CA SER A 37 14.54 7.10 9.28
C SER A 37 13.18 6.78 9.93
N TYR A 38 12.46 5.77 9.45
CA TYR A 38 11.15 5.39 9.98
C TYR A 38 11.27 4.71 11.34
N THR A 39 10.54 5.18 12.34
CA THR A 39 10.60 4.63 13.72
C THR A 39 10.24 3.14 13.78
N GLY A 40 9.29 2.70 12.96
CA GLY A 40 8.84 1.30 12.92
C GLY A 40 9.68 0.36 12.05
N LYS A 41 10.79 0.82 11.45
CA LYS A 41 11.57 0.06 10.46
C LYS A 41 12.02 -1.33 10.93
N ASN A 42 12.29 -1.47 12.23
CA ASN A 42 12.77 -2.73 12.81
C ASN A 42 11.70 -3.83 12.84
N ASN A 43 10.44 -3.48 12.59
CA ASN A 43 9.34 -4.44 12.50
C ASN A 43 9.20 -5.04 11.11
N PHE A 44 10.08 -4.71 10.16
CA PHE A 44 9.97 -5.14 8.78
C PHE A 44 11.27 -5.74 8.24
N LEU A 45 11.12 -6.66 7.29
CA LEU A 45 12.16 -7.08 6.37
C LEU A 45 11.87 -6.41 5.03
N VAL A 46 12.92 -5.92 4.37
CA VAL A 46 12.81 -5.21 3.09
C VAL A 46 13.83 -5.74 2.10
N TYR A 47 13.41 -5.92 0.86
CA TYR A 47 14.24 -6.29 -0.29
C TYR A 47 13.93 -5.34 -1.45
N PRO A 48 14.90 -4.92 -2.28
CA PRO A 48 16.29 -5.39 -2.29
C PRO A 48 17.12 -4.84 -1.11
N ASP A 49 16.90 -3.59 -0.70
CA ASP A 49 17.46 -3.02 0.53
C ASP A 49 16.60 -1.85 1.05
N ALA A 50 16.89 -1.38 2.26
CA ALA A 50 16.14 -0.32 2.93
C ALA A 50 16.25 1.08 2.28
N ALA A 51 17.30 1.35 1.48
CA ALA A 51 17.50 2.65 0.86
C ALA A 51 16.51 2.91 -0.30
N HIS A 52 15.97 1.84 -0.89
CA HIS A 52 14.95 1.90 -1.94
C HIS A 52 13.53 2.14 -1.42
N TYR A 53 13.36 2.34 -0.12
CA TYR A 53 12.05 2.47 0.51
C TYR A 53 11.86 3.82 1.19
N HIS A 54 10.62 4.28 1.14
CA HIS A 54 10.13 5.39 1.95
C HIS A 54 8.89 4.96 2.73
N ALA A 55 8.67 5.60 3.87
CA ALA A 55 7.54 5.37 4.75
C ALA A 55 6.79 6.68 5.00
N PHE A 56 5.47 6.63 5.01
CA PHE A 56 4.66 7.75 5.48
C PHE A 56 4.69 7.81 7.00
N ASN A 57 5.08 8.96 7.54
CA ASN A 57 5.16 9.22 8.97
C ASN A 57 3.94 10.01 9.44
N GLY A 58 2.81 9.32 9.56
CA GLY A 58 1.55 9.89 10.03
C GLY A 58 0.45 8.84 10.08
N THR A 59 -0.69 9.19 10.67
CA THR A 59 -1.89 8.38 10.58
C THR A 59 -2.60 8.66 9.26
N ALA A 60 -2.90 7.61 8.50
CA ALA A 60 -3.53 7.71 7.20
C ALA A 60 -4.85 6.91 7.17
N ARG A 61 -5.87 7.49 6.55
CA ARG A 61 -7.13 6.83 6.22
C ARG A 61 -7.36 6.92 4.72
N GLY A 62 -7.58 5.77 4.10
CA GLY A 62 -7.95 5.71 2.71
C GLY A 62 -9.46 5.75 2.50
N THR A 63 -9.95 6.54 1.56
CA THR A 63 -11.37 6.60 1.20
C THR A 63 -11.57 6.29 -0.28
N ILE A 64 -12.59 5.51 -0.61
CA ILE A 64 -12.95 5.15 -1.99
C ILE A 64 -13.99 6.14 -2.53
N GLU A 65 -15.02 6.42 -1.73
CA GLU A 65 -16.09 7.36 -2.04
C GLU A 65 -16.22 8.47 -0.99
N LYS A 66 -17.07 9.47 -1.28
CA LYS A 66 -17.25 10.66 -0.45
C LYS A 66 -17.82 10.35 0.95
N ASP A 67 -18.67 9.33 1.05
CA ASP A 67 -19.32 8.88 2.29
C ASP A 67 -18.76 7.53 2.79
N ASP A 68 -17.56 7.17 2.34
CA ASP A 68 -16.89 5.94 2.72
C ASP A 68 -16.40 6.01 4.19
N PRO A 69 -16.73 5.05 5.07
CA PRO A 69 -16.16 4.96 6.43
C PRO A 69 -14.62 4.93 6.44
N GLY A 70 -14.01 4.60 5.30
CA GLY A 70 -12.58 4.64 5.08
C GLY A 70 -11.86 3.36 5.53
N ILE A 71 -10.57 3.30 5.25
CA ILE A 71 -9.67 2.20 5.57
C ILE A 71 -8.55 2.84 6.38
N ASP A 72 -8.57 2.64 7.69
CA ASP A 72 -7.47 3.08 8.54
C ASP A 72 -6.21 2.25 8.21
N LEU A 73 -5.10 2.95 7.96
CA LEU A 73 -3.83 2.35 7.58
C LEU A 73 -2.88 2.35 8.78
N GLN A 74 -2.36 1.17 9.11
CA GLN A 74 -1.31 1.00 10.11
C GLN A 74 0.04 1.43 9.55
N HIS A 75 0.32 1.05 8.30
CA HIS A 75 1.57 1.37 7.62
C HIS A 75 1.33 1.71 6.15
N LEU A 76 2.14 2.64 5.63
CA LEU A 76 2.16 3.02 4.23
C LEU A 76 3.61 3.16 3.80
N PHE A 77 4.01 2.34 2.83
CA PHE A 77 5.36 2.33 2.27
C PHE A 77 5.34 2.51 0.76
N THR A 78 6.45 3.03 0.23
CA THR A 78 6.69 3.10 -1.20
C THR A 78 8.08 2.58 -1.53
N GLY A 79 8.19 1.75 -2.57
CA GLY A 79 9.45 1.43 -3.22
C GLY A 79 9.75 2.43 -4.34
N ILE A 80 11.02 2.76 -4.52
CA ILE A 80 11.51 3.59 -5.63
C ILE A 80 12.43 2.81 -6.56
N ASN A 81 12.36 3.09 -7.85
CA ASN A 81 13.32 2.58 -8.83
C ASN A 81 14.66 3.37 -8.80
N ASP A 82 15.63 2.94 -9.60
CA ASP A 82 16.97 3.56 -9.70
C ASP A 82 16.94 5.05 -10.08
N ASN A 83 15.86 5.53 -10.69
CA ASN A 83 15.67 6.93 -11.06
C ASN A 83 15.02 7.76 -9.94
N GLY A 84 14.71 7.14 -8.80
CA GLY A 84 14.09 7.76 -7.63
C GLY A 84 12.58 7.96 -7.74
N PHE A 85 11.90 7.28 -8.67
CA PHE A 85 10.45 7.37 -8.82
C PHE A 85 9.76 6.19 -8.15
N ILE A 86 8.63 6.46 -7.50
CA ILE A 86 7.79 5.44 -6.87
C ILE A 86 7.32 4.45 -7.95
N ASN A 87 7.70 3.19 -7.80
CA ASN A 87 7.25 2.10 -8.67
C ASN A 87 6.43 1.04 -7.93
N ARG A 88 6.38 1.14 -6.60
CA ARG A 88 5.62 0.26 -5.73
C ARG A 88 5.01 1.03 -4.57
N ILE A 89 3.75 0.75 -4.25
CA ILE A 89 3.08 1.27 -3.05
C ILE A 89 2.54 0.08 -2.26
N PHE A 90 2.68 0.12 -0.94
CA PHE A 90 2.16 -0.87 -0.01
C PHE A 90 1.34 -0.18 1.08
N LEU A 91 0.07 -0.57 1.23
CA LEU A 91 -0.84 -0.10 2.25
C LEU A 91 -1.21 -1.27 3.16
N TYR A 92 -0.89 -1.17 4.44
CA TYR A 92 -1.24 -2.15 5.47
C TYR A 92 -2.42 -1.61 6.26
N PRO A 93 -3.63 -2.19 6.13
CA PRO A 93 -4.77 -1.80 6.93
C PRO A 93 -4.55 -2.09 8.41
N GLN A 94 -5.15 -1.27 9.28
CA GLN A 94 -5.13 -1.47 10.74
C GLN A 94 -5.93 -2.70 11.18
N GLU A 95 -6.90 -3.14 10.39
CA GLU A 95 -7.71 -4.33 10.67
C GLU A 95 -7.90 -5.14 9.38
N ALA A 96 -7.82 -6.47 9.50
CA ALA A 96 -8.27 -7.35 8.44
C ALA A 96 -9.78 -7.20 8.30
N ASN A 97 -10.24 -6.74 7.13
CA ASN A 97 -11.65 -6.54 6.86
C ASN A 97 -12.04 -7.36 5.63
N GLU A 98 -12.94 -8.32 5.81
CA GLU A 98 -13.41 -9.25 4.77
C GLU A 98 -14.09 -8.52 3.60
N GLN A 99 -14.59 -7.32 3.84
CA GLN A 99 -15.23 -6.48 2.82
C GLN A 99 -14.23 -5.66 2.00
N LEU A 100 -12.92 -5.67 2.31
CA LEU A 100 -11.93 -4.87 1.59
C LEU A 100 -11.91 -5.18 0.09
N ALA A 101 -11.99 -6.45 -0.29
CA ALA A 101 -12.04 -6.84 -1.70
C ALA A 101 -13.27 -6.24 -2.38
N TRP A 102 -14.46 -6.39 -1.78
CA TRP A 102 -15.70 -5.83 -2.31
C TRP A 102 -15.65 -4.30 -2.43
N ARG A 103 -15.09 -3.62 -1.44
CA ARG A 103 -14.92 -2.15 -1.44
C ARG A 103 -14.00 -1.71 -2.57
N LEU A 104 -12.83 -2.34 -2.73
CA LEU A 104 -11.91 -2.04 -3.83
C LEU A 104 -12.54 -2.34 -5.20
N SER A 105 -13.39 -3.36 -5.31
CA SER A 105 -14.13 -3.66 -6.53
C SER A 105 -15.13 -2.56 -6.93
N GLN A 106 -15.62 -1.74 -5.98
CA GLN A 106 -16.44 -0.57 -6.34
C GLN A 106 -15.65 0.45 -7.17
N LEU A 107 -14.32 0.51 -6.97
CA LEU A 107 -13.44 1.42 -7.70
C LEU A 107 -12.81 0.80 -8.94
N TYR A 108 -12.37 -0.44 -8.85
CA TYR A 108 -11.54 -1.09 -9.89
C TYR A 108 -12.28 -2.17 -10.68
N GLY A 109 -13.56 -2.44 -10.39
CA GLY A 109 -14.34 -3.49 -11.03
C GLY A 109 -14.09 -4.89 -10.45
N GLU A 110 -14.37 -5.94 -11.21
CA GLU A 110 -14.19 -7.33 -10.74
C GLU A 110 -12.71 -7.76 -10.76
N PRO A 111 -12.18 -8.36 -9.67
CA PRO A 111 -10.81 -8.84 -9.63
C PRO A 111 -10.65 -10.23 -10.27
N PHE A 112 -9.44 -10.51 -10.71
CA PHE A 112 -8.96 -11.88 -10.83
C PHE A 112 -8.62 -12.42 -9.43
N ILE A 113 -9.18 -13.57 -9.05
CA ILE A 113 -9.02 -14.15 -7.71
C ILE A 113 -8.11 -15.37 -7.78
N GLY A 114 -6.95 -15.28 -7.13
CA GLY A 114 -6.07 -16.41 -6.84
C GLY A 114 -6.26 -16.90 -5.41
N LYS A 115 -6.43 -18.22 -5.22
CA LYS A 115 -6.52 -18.84 -3.89
C LYS A 115 -5.36 -19.80 -3.70
N GLY A 116 -4.61 -19.63 -2.62
CA GLY A 116 -3.52 -20.51 -2.22
C GLY A 116 -3.61 -20.88 -0.74
N GLN A 117 -2.70 -21.74 -0.28
CA GLN A 117 -2.67 -22.14 1.14
C GLN A 117 -2.38 -20.95 2.07
N SER A 118 -1.58 -19.99 1.60
CA SER A 118 -1.19 -18.80 2.37
C SER A 118 -2.29 -17.72 2.45
N GLY A 119 -3.30 -17.76 1.59
CA GLY A 119 -4.33 -16.73 1.55
C GLY A 119 -5.02 -16.56 0.20
N VAL A 120 -5.76 -15.46 0.08
CA VAL A 120 -6.48 -15.05 -1.12
C VAL A 120 -5.82 -13.79 -1.68
N GLN A 121 -5.50 -13.82 -2.97
CA GLN A 121 -5.04 -12.66 -3.71
C GLN A 121 -6.13 -12.20 -4.68
N ASN A 122 -6.54 -10.95 -4.57
CA ASN A 122 -7.40 -10.27 -5.55
C ASN A 122 -6.51 -9.34 -6.37
N THR A 123 -6.60 -9.40 -7.69
CA THR A 123 -5.80 -8.58 -8.61
C THR A 123 -6.71 -7.84 -9.57
N TRP A 124 -6.53 -6.53 -9.67
CA TRP A 124 -7.18 -5.66 -10.65
C TRP A 124 -6.13 -5.06 -11.57
N ILE A 125 -6.41 -5.03 -12.88
CA ILE A 125 -5.63 -4.26 -13.84
C ILE A 125 -6.48 -3.06 -14.24
N THR A 126 -6.06 -1.87 -13.85
CA THR A 126 -6.79 -0.64 -14.13
C THR A 126 -6.53 -0.15 -15.57
N GLU A 127 -7.38 0.75 -16.06
CA GLU A 127 -7.22 1.40 -17.37
C GLU A 127 -5.89 2.18 -17.48
N SER A 128 -5.30 2.59 -16.36
CA SER A 128 -4.01 3.29 -16.30
C SER A 128 -2.82 2.33 -16.29
N GLU A 129 -3.01 1.09 -16.76
CA GLU A 129 -2.00 0.02 -16.78
C GLU A 129 -1.33 -0.18 -15.41
N THR A 130 -2.10 0.02 -14.34
CA THR A 130 -1.66 -0.22 -12.96
C THR A 130 -2.27 -1.51 -12.45
N GLU A 131 -1.43 -2.38 -11.92
CA GLU A 131 -1.85 -3.55 -11.17
C GLU A 131 -2.08 -3.15 -9.72
N VAL A 132 -3.30 -3.38 -9.23
CA VAL A 132 -3.66 -3.25 -7.83
C VAL A 132 -3.89 -4.66 -7.30
N THR A 133 -3.27 -4.99 -6.17
CA THR A 133 -3.49 -6.28 -5.51
C THR A 133 -3.98 -6.09 -4.08
N LEU A 134 -4.87 -6.94 -3.63
CA LEU A 134 -5.15 -7.16 -2.21
C LEU A 134 -4.78 -8.59 -1.86
N PHE A 135 -3.81 -8.76 -0.97
CA PHE A 135 -3.53 -10.05 -0.35
C PHE A 135 -4.17 -10.10 1.04
N SER A 136 -4.99 -11.13 1.26
CA SER A 136 -5.63 -11.43 2.53
C SER A 136 -5.14 -12.81 3.02
N PRO A 137 -4.38 -12.89 4.12
CA PRO A 137 -3.81 -14.15 4.60
C PRO A 137 -4.90 -15.10 5.14
N SER A 138 -4.68 -16.41 5.01
CA SER A 138 -5.66 -17.45 5.41
C SER A 138 -5.87 -17.55 6.92
N ASP A 139 -4.89 -17.10 7.72
CA ASP A 139 -4.97 -17.05 9.18
C ASP A 139 -5.54 -15.73 9.71
N HIS A 140 -6.06 -14.88 8.82
CA HIS A 140 -6.62 -13.56 9.12
C HIS A 140 -5.66 -12.63 9.90
N LYS A 141 -4.34 -12.85 9.81
CA LYS A 141 -3.37 -11.96 10.44
C LYS A 141 -3.34 -10.60 9.74
N THR A 142 -3.90 -9.59 10.40
CA THR A 142 -3.91 -8.19 9.95
C THR A 142 -2.55 -7.69 9.45
N VAL A 143 -1.46 -8.08 10.14
CA VAL A 143 -0.09 -7.65 9.81
C VAL A 143 0.37 -8.04 8.40
N ASN A 144 -0.28 -9.03 7.78
CA ASN A 144 0.05 -9.52 6.44
C ASN A 144 -1.04 -9.17 5.40
N THR A 145 -2.13 -8.51 5.82
CA THR A 145 -3.10 -7.96 4.87
C THR A 145 -2.48 -6.74 4.21
N VAL A 146 -2.34 -6.75 2.89
CA VAL A 146 -1.68 -5.66 2.16
C VAL A 146 -2.41 -5.35 0.86
N ILE A 147 -2.66 -4.06 0.64
CA ILE A 147 -3.06 -3.52 -0.66
C ILE A 147 -1.79 -3.00 -1.32
N SER A 148 -1.54 -3.34 -2.57
CA SER A 148 -0.34 -2.90 -3.28
C SER A 148 -0.62 -2.38 -4.68
N PHE A 149 0.20 -1.43 -5.13
CA PHE A 149 0.14 -0.83 -6.45
C PHE A 149 1.48 -0.97 -7.15
N ARG A 150 1.46 -1.24 -8.45
CA ARG A 150 2.62 -1.10 -9.36
C ARG A 150 2.17 -0.85 -10.79
N PHE A 151 3.05 -0.29 -11.60
CA PHE A 151 2.84 -0.33 -13.05
C PHE A 151 2.83 -1.79 -13.52
N PHE A 152 1.86 -2.17 -14.35
CA PHE A 152 1.62 -3.55 -14.76
C PHE A 152 2.85 -4.16 -15.47
N TYR A 153 3.51 -3.36 -16.30
CA TYR A 153 4.71 -3.76 -17.05
C TYR A 153 6.02 -3.64 -16.26
N ASP A 154 6.00 -3.10 -15.03
CA ASP A 154 7.17 -3.03 -14.16
C ASP A 154 7.34 -4.37 -13.42
N PHE A 155 7.97 -5.32 -14.12
CA PHE A 155 8.32 -6.63 -13.57
C PHE A 155 9.36 -6.58 -12.44
N PRO A 156 10.40 -5.72 -12.48
CA PRO A 156 11.28 -5.51 -11.31
C PRO A 156 10.50 -5.15 -10.05
N ALA A 157 9.53 -4.22 -10.13
CA ALA A 157 8.66 -3.87 -9.02
C ALA A 157 7.86 -5.07 -8.46
N LEU A 158 7.59 -6.10 -9.28
CA LEU A 158 6.93 -7.33 -8.83
C LEU A 158 7.85 -8.28 -8.08
N LYS A 159 9.07 -8.48 -8.59
CA LYS A 159 9.95 -9.56 -8.15
C LYS A 159 10.94 -9.15 -7.06
N GLU A 160 11.31 -7.88 -7.05
CA GLU A 160 12.47 -7.41 -6.28
C GLU A 160 12.05 -6.62 -5.05
N TYR A 161 10.86 -6.01 -5.08
CA TYR A 161 10.39 -5.11 -4.03
C TYR A 161 9.43 -5.84 -3.09
N ILE A 162 9.96 -6.21 -1.93
CA ILE A 162 9.22 -6.91 -0.88
C ILE A 162 9.39 -6.13 0.42
N ILE A 163 8.29 -5.91 1.13
CA ILE A 163 8.29 -5.45 2.52
C ILE A 163 7.33 -6.30 3.32
N GLU A 164 7.81 -6.91 4.39
CA GLU A 164 7.07 -7.91 5.17
C GLU A 164 7.25 -7.65 6.66
N GLY A 165 6.18 -7.77 7.43
CA GLY A 165 6.24 -7.67 8.88
C GLY A 165 7.07 -8.82 9.46
N ARG A 166 7.96 -8.50 10.41
CA ARG A 166 8.68 -9.50 11.20
C ARG A 166 7.70 -10.11 12.21
N THR A 167 7.54 -11.43 12.15
CA THR A 167 6.85 -12.22 13.18
C THR A 167 7.74 -12.48 14.38
#